data_AF-A0A6I6HMH3-F1
#
_entry.id   AF-A0A6I6HMH3-F1
#
_cell.length_a   1.000
_cell.length_b   1.000
_cell.length_c   1.000
_cell.angle_alpha   90.00
_cell.angle_beta   90.00
_cell.angle_gamma   90.00
#
_symmetry.space_group_name_H-M   'P 1'
#
loop_
_entity.id
_entity.type
_entity.pdbx_description
1 polymer ?
#
loop_
_entity_poly.entity_id
_entity_poly.type
_entity_poly.pdbx_seq_one_letter_code
_entity_poly.pdbx_strand_id
1 'polypeptide(L)'
;MVSSSSAPLRVLTGITPSGTPHLGNYVGSIRHSVRQSVAPGVESFFFLADYHALIKVQEPALIQRSTLEIAASWLACGLDPERVTFYRQSDIAEITELTWFLTCVTGKGVLNRAHAYKAQLDKNVAKGEDPDSDVTAGLFMYPVLMGADILMFNAHKVPVGRDQVQHIEMARDMAQRFNHQYGEHFTLPDAEIDDAVATLPGLDGRKMSKSYGNTIPLFAPRGQLQKQIASIVTDSRAPGEPKDTEGSALFQIYQAFATAEETETLRKAYAEGIGWGDAKQMLFERIDREVAPLRARYEELMNNPAEIERILLVGAEKARKLSRPFMTELRHAVGLRNLAAGRDKGGARKAAKVAKPSFKQYRERDGLFYFKLLDANGAALLQSRGFASPQEAGRAIATLQQQRGAALTALADQLEPIGTEELSAANAALEALAEAATATSGS
;
A
#
# COMPACT_ATOMS: atom_id res chain seq x y z
N MET A 1 9.30 -30.19 -1.54
CA MET A 1 9.58 -28.75 -1.42
C MET A 1 8.40 -28.12 -0.71
N VAL A 2 8.47 -27.99 0.61
CA VAL A 2 7.42 -27.34 1.41
C VAL A 2 7.73 -25.86 1.38
N SER A 3 6.88 -25.08 0.69
CA SER A 3 6.95 -23.63 0.68
C SER A 3 6.70 -23.13 2.10
N SER A 4 7.70 -22.49 2.71
CA SER A 4 7.52 -21.65 3.89
C SER A 4 6.64 -20.48 3.48
N SER A 5 5.34 -20.57 3.75
CA SER A 5 4.38 -19.50 3.48
C SER A 5 4.70 -18.30 4.38
N SER A 6 5.54 -17.38 3.91
CA SER A 6 5.61 -16.02 4.45
C SER A 6 4.21 -15.41 4.38
N ALA A 7 3.79 -14.69 5.44
CA ALA A 7 2.52 -13.98 5.42
C ALA A 7 2.40 -13.11 4.15
N PRO A 8 1.22 -13.05 3.51
CA PRO A 8 1.07 -12.37 2.24
C PRO A 8 1.34 -10.86 2.38
N LEU A 9 1.91 -10.27 1.34
CA LEU A 9 2.13 -8.83 1.25
C LEU A 9 0.77 -8.14 1.09
N ARG A 10 0.30 -7.47 2.15
CA ARG A 10 -0.90 -6.63 2.09
C ARG A 10 -0.65 -5.32 1.35
N VAL A 11 -1.44 -5.11 0.30
CA VAL A 11 -1.44 -3.89 -0.51
C VAL A 11 -2.81 -3.25 -0.41
N LEU A 12 -2.87 -1.95 -0.12
CA LEU A 12 -4.14 -1.23 0.06
C LEU A 12 -4.23 -0.03 -0.88
N THR A 13 -5.34 0.08 -1.61
CA THR A 13 -5.61 1.17 -2.56
C THR A 13 -6.93 1.85 -2.22
N GLY A 14 -6.86 3.14 -1.91
CA GLY A 14 -8.03 3.99 -1.70
C GLY A 14 -8.46 4.71 -2.97
N ILE A 15 -9.76 4.70 -3.25
CA ILE A 15 -10.35 5.25 -4.47
C ILE A 15 -11.38 6.30 -4.07
N THR A 16 -11.09 7.58 -4.31
CA THR A 16 -12.03 8.66 -3.96
C THR A 16 -13.17 8.75 -4.97
N PRO A 17 -14.45 8.62 -4.54
CA PRO A 17 -15.59 8.79 -5.43
C PRO A 17 -15.79 10.27 -5.81
N SER A 18 -15.14 10.70 -6.88
CA SER A 18 -15.06 12.12 -7.31
C SER A 18 -15.52 12.32 -8.76
N GLY A 19 -16.57 11.62 -9.16
CA GLY A 19 -17.18 11.63 -10.50
C GLY A 19 -16.61 10.59 -11.46
N THR A 20 -17.13 10.55 -12.67
CA THR A 20 -16.87 9.51 -13.68
C THR A 20 -15.38 9.37 -14.05
N PRO A 21 -14.82 8.15 -14.12
CA PRO A 21 -13.46 7.92 -14.60
C PRO A 21 -13.24 8.29 -16.08
N HIS A 22 -12.02 8.71 -16.40
CA HIS A 22 -11.55 9.00 -17.76
C HIS A 22 -10.39 8.08 -18.18
N LEU A 23 -10.01 8.09 -19.47
CA LEU A 23 -8.93 7.26 -20.01
C LEU A 23 -7.61 7.42 -19.23
N GLY A 24 -7.31 8.64 -18.77
CA GLY A 24 -6.14 8.89 -17.91
C GLY A 24 -6.17 8.09 -16.59
N ASN A 25 -7.33 7.92 -15.95
CA ASN A 25 -7.44 7.08 -14.74
C ASN A 25 -7.25 5.60 -15.08
N TYR A 26 -7.81 5.15 -16.21
CA TYR A 26 -7.68 3.78 -16.66
C TYR A 26 -6.24 3.39 -16.93
N VAL A 27 -5.55 4.18 -17.77
CA VAL A 27 -4.14 3.94 -18.11
C VAL A 27 -3.24 4.10 -16.90
N GLY A 28 -3.46 5.16 -16.11
CA GLY A 28 -2.53 5.53 -15.06
C GLY A 28 -2.75 4.87 -13.70
N SER A 29 -3.85 4.13 -13.51
CA SER A 29 -4.10 3.47 -12.24
C SER A 29 -4.90 2.19 -12.41
N ILE A 30 -6.15 2.27 -12.89
CA ILE A 30 -7.09 1.14 -12.81
C ILE A 30 -6.53 -0.12 -13.48
N ARG A 31 -6.06 0.00 -14.73
CA ARG A 31 -5.53 -1.14 -15.51
C ARG A 31 -4.33 -1.79 -14.83
N HIS A 32 -3.45 -0.98 -14.24
CA HIS A 32 -2.26 -1.48 -13.55
C HIS A 32 -2.64 -2.15 -12.22
N SER A 33 -3.42 -1.48 -11.39
CA SER A 33 -3.85 -2.00 -10.09
C SER A 33 -4.65 -3.29 -10.20
N VAL A 34 -5.51 -3.44 -11.22
CA VAL A 34 -6.23 -4.70 -11.49
C VAL A 34 -5.27 -5.82 -11.88
N ARG A 35 -4.21 -5.53 -12.65
CA ARG A 35 -3.20 -6.54 -13.00
C ARG A 35 -2.33 -6.95 -11.81
N GLN A 36 -2.00 -6.01 -10.94
CA GLN A 36 -1.20 -6.30 -9.75
C GLN A 36 -1.99 -7.01 -8.66
N SER A 37 -3.30 -6.78 -8.57
CA SER A 37 -4.15 -7.39 -7.53
C SER A 37 -4.21 -8.91 -7.59
N VAL A 38 -3.76 -9.49 -8.71
CA VAL A 38 -3.71 -10.93 -8.93
C VAL A 38 -2.32 -11.56 -8.77
N ALA A 39 -1.33 -10.77 -8.37
CA ALA A 39 0.05 -11.24 -8.20
C ALA A 39 0.15 -12.32 -7.09
N PRO A 40 0.96 -13.37 -7.28
CA PRO A 40 1.17 -14.38 -6.24
C PRO A 40 1.76 -13.77 -4.96
N GLY A 41 1.28 -14.19 -3.80
CA GLY A 41 1.79 -13.74 -2.50
C GLY A 41 1.32 -12.35 -2.08
N VAL A 42 0.40 -11.72 -2.81
CA VAL A 42 -0.19 -10.42 -2.48
C VAL A 42 -1.64 -10.61 -1.99
N GLU A 43 -1.99 -9.90 -0.92
CA GLU A 43 -3.37 -9.76 -0.45
C GLU A 43 -3.82 -8.30 -0.68
N SER A 44 -4.72 -8.09 -1.65
CA SER A 44 -5.10 -6.73 -2.06
C SER A 44 -6.43 -6.26 -1.46
N PHE A 45 -6.40 -5.03 -0.97
CA PHE A 45 -7.54 -4.28 -0.45
C PHE A 45 -7.81 -3.09 -1.35
N PHE A 46 -9.06 -2.95 -1.79
CA PHE A 46 -9.54 -1.81 -2.55
C PHE A 46 -10.74 -1.22 -1.82
N PHE A 47 -10.78 0.10 -1.65
CA PHE A 47 -11.91 0.71 -1.00
C PHE A 47 -12.35 2.00 -1.65
N LEU A 48 -13.67 2.21 -1.66
CA LEU A 48 -14.30 3.46 -2.07
C LEU A 48 -14.27 4.39 -0.87
N ALA A 49 -13.43 5.43 -0.95
CA ALA A 49 -13.15 6.40 0.11
C ALA A 49 -14.28 7.45 0.20
N ASP A 50 -15.50 7.00 0.48
CA ASP A 50 -16.70 7.82 0.48
C ASP A 50 -16.80 8.80 1.67
N TYR A 51 -16.20 8.51 2.83
CA TYR A 51 -16.04 9.53 3.88
C TYR A 51 -15.07 10.64 3.47
N HIS A 52 -13.97 10.31 2.77
CA HIS A 52 -13.05 11.34 2.24
C HIS A 52 -13.71 12.23 1.18
N ALA A 53 -14.67 11.69 0.41
CA ALA A 53 -15.38 12.48 -0.59
C ALA A 53 -16.19 13.64 0.03
N LEU A 54 -16.70 13.49 1.25
CA LEU A 54 -17.46 14.52 1.99
C LEU A 54 -16.66 15.82 2.20
N ILE A 55 -15.33 15.75 2.18
CA ILE A 55 -14.47 16.93 2.35
C ILE A 55 -14.58 17.87 1.15
N LYS A 56 -14.79 17.33 -0.05
CA LYS A 56 -14.75 18.08 -1.32
C LYS A 56 -16.09 18.14 -2.03
N VAL A 57 -16.98 17.19 -1.78
CA VAL A 57 -18.27 17.05 -2.46
C VAL A 57 -19.39 17.33 -1.47
N GLN A 58 -20.10 18.44 -1.69
CA GLN A 58 -21.22 18.86 -0.83
C GLN A 58 -22.58 18.36 -1.33
N GLU A 59 -22.66 17.83 -2.56
CA GLU A 59 -23.89 17.31 -3.16
C GLU A 59 -24.06 15.81 -2.87
N PRO A 60 -25.03 15.39 -2.04
CA PRO A 60 -25.15 13.98 -1.63
C PRO A 60 -25.44 13.03 -2.80
N ALA A 61 -26.27 13.46 -3.76
CA ALA A 61 -26.59 12.68 -4.95
C ALA A 61 -25.34 12.39 -5.79
N LEU A 62 -24.40 13.34 -5.85
CA LEU A 62 -23.15 13.16 -6.58
C LEU A 62 -22.23 12.14 -5.91
N ILE A 63 -22.19 12.07 -4.58
CA ILE A 63 -21.41 11.05 -3.84
C ILE A 63 -21.97 9.66 -4.14
N GLN A 64 -23.28 9.48 -3.99
CA GLN A 64 -23.94 8.20 -4.26
C GLN A 64 -23.68 7.75 -5.70
N ARG A 65 -23.93 8.65 -6.66
CA ARG A 65 -23.74 8.36 -8.08
C ARG A 65 -22.27 8.05 -8.41
N SER A 66 -21.33 8.84 -7.88
CA SER A 66 -19.89 8.62 -8.10
C SER A 66 -19.42 7.29 -7.53
N THR A 67 -19.96 6.91 -6.37
CA THR A 67 -19.66 5.61 -5.73
C THR A 67 -20.11 4.46 -6.62
N LEU A 68 -21.32 4.53 -7.17
CA LEU A 68 -21.84 3.55 -8.12
C LEU A 68 -21.00 3.47 -9.40
N GLU A 69 -20.78 4.62 -10.06
CA GLU A 69 -20.03 4.68 -11.31
C GLU A 69 -18.59 4.16 -11.15
N ILE A 70 -17.92 4.52 -10.06
CA ILE A 70 -16.55 4.07 -9.81
C ILE A 70 -16.51 2.59 -9.46
N ALA A 71 -17.43 2.09 -8.63
CA ALA A 71 -17.51 0.66 -8.36
C ALA A 71 -17.71 -0.15 -9.63
N ALA A 72 -18.68 0.25 -10.47
CA ALA A 72 -18.93 -0.36 -11.77
C ALA A 72 -17.68 -0.30 -12.67
N SER A 73 -16.95 0.82 -12.66
CA SER A 73 -15.73 1.01 -13.46
C SER A 73 -14.63 0.02 -13.10
N TRP A 74 -14.34 -0.14 -11.81
CA TRP A 74 -13.29 -1.07 -11.35
C TRP A 74 -13.66 -2.52 -11.65
N LEU A 75 -14.91 -2.91 -11.41
CA LEU A 75 -15.42 -4.25 -11.73
C LEU A 75 -15.39 -4.51 -13.25
N ALA A 76 -15.83 -3.56 -14.06
CA ALA A 76 -15.81 -3.66 -15.51
C ALA A 76 -14.38 -3.75 -16.09
N CYS A 77 -13.41 -3.10 -15.44
CA CYS A 77 -11.99 -3.22 -15.78
C CYS A 77 -11.33 -4.53 -15.33
N GLY A 78 -12.07 -5.42 -14.66
CA GLY A 78 -11.60 -6.76 -14.30
C GLY A 78 -11.15 -6.92 -12.85
N LEU A 79 -11.47 -5.98 -11.95
CA LEU A 79 -11.25 -6.20 -10.53
C LEU A 79 -12.10 -7.38 -10.06
N ASP A 80 -11.45 -8.43 -9.57
CA ASP A 80 -12.10 -9.67 -9.15
C ASP A 80 -12.42 -9.64 -7.64
N PRO A 81 -13.70 -9.43 -7.24
CA PRO A 81 -14.11 -9.32 -5.85
C PRO A 81 -14.04 -10.66 -5.10
N GLU A 82 -13.87 -11.79 -5.78
CA GLU A 82 -13.64 -13.07 -5.11
C GLU A 82 -12.21 -13.14 -4.57
N ARG A 83 -11.26 -12.56 -5.31
CA ARG A 83 -9.83 -12.55 -4.97
C ARG A 83 -9.39 -11.39 -4.09
N VAL A 84 -9.99 -10.22 -4.25
CA VAL A 84 -9.65 -9.02 -3.47
C VAL A 84 -10.67 -8.76 -2.37
N THR A 85 -10.30 -7.90 -1.41
CA THR A 85 -11.26 -7.29 -0.47
C THR A 85 -11.67 -5.94 -1.02
N PHE A 86 -12.87 -5.84 -1.62
CA PHE A 86 -13.41 -4.61 -2.24
C PHE A 86 -14.65 -4.08 -1.52
N TYR A 87 -14.57 -2.89 -0.91
CA TYR A 87 -15.61 -2.40 0.01
C TYR A 87 -15.78 -0.87 -0.03
N ARG A 88 -16.84 -0.35 0.59
CA ARG A 88 -16.98 1.10 0.88
C ARG A 88 -16.41 1.43 2.24
N GLN A 89 -15.73 2.56 2.36
CA GLN A 89 -15.17 3.02 3.63
C GLN A 89 -16.26 3.13 4.71
N SER A 90 -17.42 3.67 4.33
CA SER A 90 -18.59 3.83 5.21
C SER A 90 -19.20 2.51 5.74
N ASP A 91 -18.92 1.36 5.12
CA ASP A 91 -19.39 0.06 5.62
C ASP A 91 -18.54 -0.49 6.78
N ILE A 92 -17.38 0.12 7.06
CA ILE A 92 -16.42 -0.32 8.08
C ILE A 92 -16.41 0.68 9.23
N ALA A 93 -17.37 0.53 10.14
CA ALA A 93 -17.53 1.41 11.31
C ALA A 93 -16.27 1.47 12.20
N GLU A 94 -15.44 0.41 12.19
CA GLU A 94 -14.22 0.34 12.99
C GLU A 94 -13.19 1.41 12.55
N ILE A 95 -13.20 1.87 11.29
CA ILE A 95 -12.28 2.90 10.78
C ILE A 95 -12.50 4.25 11.49
N THR A 96 -13.74 4.64 11.72
CA THR A 96 -14.05 5.92 12.38
C THR A 96 -13.67 5.90 13.86
N GLU A 97 -13.82 4.75 14.52
CA GLU A 97 -13.31 4.55 15.88
C GLU A 97 -11.78 4.60 15.94
N LEU A 98 -11.08 3.90 15.03
CA LEU A 98 -9.63 3.96 14.95
C LEU A 98 -9.13 5.38 14.66
N THR A 99 -9.84 6.14 13.82
CA THR A 99 -9.51 7.55 13.54
C THR A 99 -9.44 8.37 14.82
N TRP A 100 -10.34 8.13 15.77
CA TRP A 100 -10.29 8.80 17.08
C TRP A 100 -9.05 8.39 17.89
N PHE A 101 -8.71 7.11 17.90
CA PHE A 101 -7.54 6.63 18.65
C PHE A 101 -6.25 7.22 18.09
N LEU A 102 -6.13 7.25 16.75
CA LEU A 102 -4.98 7.85 16.07
C LEU A 102 -4.93 9.37 16.29
N THR A 103 -6.08 10.05 16.37
CA THR A 103 -6.15 11.48 16.72
C THR A 103 -5.50 11.75 18.07
N CYS A 104 -5.77 10.92 19.09
CA CYS A 104 -5.21 11.09 20.43
C CYS A 104 -3.68 10.94 20.52
N VAL A 105 -3.05 10.26 19.56
CA VAL A 105 -1.57 10.12 19.50
C VAL A 105 -0.93 11.05 18.46
N THR A 106 -1.72 11.72 17.64
CA THR A 106 -1.24 12.62 16.60
C THR A 106 -1.02 14.02 17.15
N GLY A 107 0.21 14.51 17.10
CA GLY A 107 0.50 15.89 17.48
C GLY A 107 -0.09 16.86 16.46
N LYS A 108 -0.82 17.89 16.93
CA LYS A 108 -1.40 18.95 16.07
C LYS A 108 -0.40 19.52 15.05
N GLY A 109 0.86 19.69 15.45
CA GLY A 109 1.92 20.23 14.57
C GLY A 109 2.17 19.40 13.31
N VAL A 110 1.92 18.09 13.32
CA VAL A 110 2.02 17.22 12.14
C VAL A 110 0.94 17.62 11.12
N LEU A 111 -0.29 17.81 11.58
CA LEU A 111 -1.41 18.23 10.74
C LEU A 111 -1.24 19.67 10.21
N ASN A 112 -0.68 20.58 11.02
CA ASN A 112 -0.36 21.94 10.56
C ASN A 112 0.61 21.95 9.35
N ARG A 113 1.40 20.88 9.15
CA ARG A 113 2.37 20.78 8.05
C ARG A 113 1.84 20.02 6.83
N ALA A 114 0.63 19.48 6.90
CA ALA A 114 0.03 18.74 5.79
C ALA A 114 -0.13 19.65 4.56
N HIS A 115 0.30 19.17 3.39
CA HIS A 115 0.37 19.97 2.16
C HIS A 115 -0.99 20.57 1.78
N ALA A 116 -2.08 19.81 1.90
CA ALA A 116 -3.41 20.30 1.54
C ALA A 116 -3.89 21.43 2.45
N TYR A 117 -3.63 21.34 3.76
CA TYR A 117 -3.98 22.40 4.71
C TYR A 117 -3.14 23.65 4.42
N LYS A 118 -1.81 23.51 4.33
CA LYS A 118 -0.92 24.62 4.00
C LYS A 118 -1.28 25.31 2.68
N ALA A 119 -1.58 24.54 1.64
CA ALA A 119 -1.97 25.09 0.35
C ALA A 119 -3.28 25.89 0.41
N GLN A 120 -4.20 25.55 1.33
CA GLN A 120 -5.40 26.35 1.54
C GLN A 120 -5.08 27.63 2.34
N LEU A 121 -4.25 27.53 3.38
CA LEU A 121 -3.76 28.71 4.12
C LEU A 121 -3.09 29.72 3.19
N ASP A 122 -2.14 29.25 2.37
CA ASP A 122 -1.37 30.11 1.47
C ASP A 122 -2.28 30.82 0.46
N LYS A 123 -3.36 30.17 -0.01
CA LYS A 123 -4.37 30.78 -0.88
C LYS A 123 -5.15 31.88 -0.17
N ASN A 124 -5.56 31.65 1.08
CA ASN A 124 -6.33 32.65 1.84
C ASN A 124 -5.46 33.86 2.18
N VAL A 125 -4.22 33.63 2.61
CA VAL A 125 -3.24 34.69 2.84
C VAL A 125 -2.98 35.51 1.58
N ALA A 126 -2.83 34.85 0.42
CA ALA A 126 -2.65 35.55 -0.85
C ALA A 126 -3.86 36.42 -1.26
N LYS A 127 -5.06 36.11 -0.77
CA LYS A 127 -6.28 36.93 -0.94
C LYS A 127 -6.43 38.02 0.13
N GLY A 128 -5.58 38.05 1.15
CA GLY A 128 -5.73 38.94 2.31
C GLY A 128 -6.85 38.53 3.27
N GLU A 129 -7.28 37.26 3.22
CA GLU A 129 -8.29 36.67 4.09
C GLU A 129 -7.64 36.06 5.35
N ASP A 130 -8.47 35.74 6.36
CA ASP A 130 -8.01 34.95 7.51
C ASP A 130 -7.41 33.62 7.00
N PRO A 131 -6.21 33.19 7.48
CA PRO A 131 -5.58 31.96 7.02
C PRO A 131 -6.51 30.74 7.08
N ASP A 132 -7.34 30.61 8.12
CA ASP A 132 -8.25 29.48 8.32
C ASP A 132 -9.63 29.67 7.67
N SER A 133 -9.84 30.75 6.88
CA SER A 133 -11.08 30.95 6.12
C SER A 133 -11.40 29.76 5.22
N ASP A 134 -12.64 29.27 5.24
CA ASP A 134 -13.09 28.08 4.50
C ASP A 134 -12.28 26.78 4.77
N VAL A 135 -11.45 26.73 5.83
CA VAL A 135 -10.79 25.50 6.25
C VAL A 135 -11.72 24.72 7.17
N THR A 136 -12.24 23.60 6.67
CA THR A 136 -13.04 22.70 7.49
C THR A 136 -12.15 21.81 8.37
N ALA A 137 -12.67 21.39 9.53
CA ALA A 137 -12.02 20.38 10.35
C ALA A 137 -11.78 19.07 9.56
N GLY A 138 -12.65 18.75 8.60
CA GLY A 138 -12.46 17.62 7.68
C GLY A 138 -11.20 17.76 6.83
N LEU A 139 -10.96 18.93 6.22
CA LEU A 139 -9.72 19.21 5.47
C LEU A 139 -8.47 19.13 6.36
N PHE A 140 -8.58 19.51 7.63
CA PHE A 140 -7.47 19.45 8.57
C PHE A 140 -7.20 18.01 9.08
N MET A 141 -8.26 17.22 9.31
CA MET A 141 -8.18 15.91 9.97
C MET A 141 -8.13 14.71 9.01
N TYR A 142 -8.41 14.87 7.72
CA TYR A 142 -8.42 13.73 6.79
C TYR A 142 -7.14 12.91 6.74
N PRO A 143 -5.91 13.44 6.98
CA PRO A 143 -4.73 12.59 7.05
C PRO A 143 -4.81 11.54 8.17
N VAL A 144 -5.53 11.83 9.26
CA VAL A 144 -5.75 10.86 10.35
C VAL A 144 -6.75 9.78 9.93
N LEU A 145 -7.82 10.16 9.23
CA LEU A 145 -8.78 9.22 8.66
C LEU A 145 -8.09 8.29 7.64
N MET A 146 -7.24 8.86 6.77
CA MET A 146 -6.43 8.08 5.82
C MET A 146 -5.46 7.14 6.53
N GLY A 147 -4.83 7.60 7.63
CA GLY A 147 -4.03 6.75 8.50
C GLY A 147 -4.84 5.57 9.06
N ALA A 148 -6.08 5.81 9.50
CA ALA A 148 -6.96 4.75 9.99
C ALA A 148 -7.33 3.75 8.89
N ASP A 149 -7.61 4.22 7.67
CA ASP A 149 -7.89 3.34 6.52
C ASP A 149 -6.73 2.37 6.25
N ILE A 150 -5.49 2.87 6.30
CA ILE A 150 -4.27 2.09 6.04
C ILE A 150 -3.98 1.12 7.19
N LEU A 151 -4.01 1.63 8.43
CA LEU A 151 -3.57 0.89 9.61
C LEU A 151 -4.59 -0.15 10.09
N MET A 152 -5.88 0.04 9.81
CA MET A 152 -6.92 -0.95 10.16
C MET A 152 -6.65 -2.34 9.56
N PHE A 153 -6.00 -2.39 8.39
CA PHE A 153 -5.68 -3.63 7.70
C PHE A 153 -4.20 -4.00 7.76
N ASN A 154 -3.39 -3.23 8.52
CA ASN A 154 -1.93 -3.39 8.59
C ASN A 154 -1.30 -3.53 7.19
N ALA A 155 -1.64 -2.61 6.30
CA ALA A 155 -1.10 -2.60 4.94
C ALA A 155 0.43 -2.41 4.97
N HIS A 156 1.14 -3.21 4.16
CA HIS A 156 2.59 -3.11 4.03
C HIS A 156 2.95 -2.09 2.94
N LYS A 157 2.22 -2.10 1.82
CA LYS A 157 2.41 -1.18 0.70
C LYS A 157 1.13 -0.44 0.38
N VAL A 158 1.27 0.85 0.08
CA VAL A 158 0.16 1.71 -0.35
C VAL A 158 0.56 2.36 -1.67
N PRO A 159 0.00 1.91 -2.82
CA PRO A 159 0.27 2.50 -4.11
C PRO A 159 -0.26 3.94 -4.15
N VAL A 160 0.63 4.90 -4.36
CA VAL A 160 0.28 6.32 -4.34
C VAL A 160 1.09 7.15 -5.34
N GLY A 161 0.51 8.28 -5.76
CA GLY A 161 1.26 9.31 -6.46
C GLY A 161 2.29 9.99 -5.56
N ARG A 162 3.34 10.57 -6.17
CA ARG A 162 4.40 11.30 -5.45
C ARG A 162 3.87 12.41 -4.54
N ASP A 163 2.74 13.01 -4.90
CA ASP A 163 2.07 14.06 -4.14
C ASP A 163 1.39 13.59 -2.85
N GLN A 164 1.19 12.28 -2.69
CA GLN A 164 0.53 11.67 -1.52
C GLN A 164 1.51 10.94 -0.58
N VAL A 165 2.81 10.93 -0.89
CA VAL A 165 3.85 10.29 -0.04
C VAL A 165 3.81 10.82 1.40
N GLN A 166 3.57 12.12 1.56
CA GLN A 166 3.45 12.75 2.88
C GLN A 166 2.35 12.10 3.73
N HIS A 167 1.22 11.68 3.14
CA HIS A 167 0.16 11.03 3.91
C HIS A 167 0.58 9.65 4.43
N ILE A 168 1.41 8.94 3.66
CA ILE A 168 1.94 7.64 4.08
C ILE A 168 2.97 7.81 5.20
N GLU A 169 3.81 8.84 5.11
CA GLU A 169 4.73 9.22 6.20
C GLU A 169 3.94 9.58 7.48
N MET A 170 2.86 10.35 7.36
CA MET A 170 1.99 10.67 8.49
C MET A 170 1.35 9.42 9.09
N ALA A 171 0.90 8.46 8.28
CA ALA A 171 0.36 7.19 8.76
C ALA A 171 1.43 6.35 9.50
N ARG A 172 2.68 6.31 8.99
CA ARG A 172 3.81 5.68 9.69
C ARG A 172 4.08 6.34 11.04
N ASP A 173 4.11 7.67 11.10
CA ASP A 173 4.33 8.41 12.34
C ASP A 173 3.24 8.09 13.38
N MET A 174 1.96 8.03 12.94
CA MET A 174 0.84 7.64 13.80
C MET A 174 1.02 6.21 14.33
N ALA A 175 1.36 5.26 13.46
CA ALA A 175 1.61 3.87 13.83
C ALA A 175 2.76 3.74 14.84
N GLN A 176 3.89 4.40 14.60
CA GLN A 176 5.04 4.41 15.51
C GLN A 176 4.67 4.95 16.89
N ARG A 177 3.94 6.07 16.95
CA ARG A 177 3.52 6.68 18.22
C ARG A 177 2.53 5.80 18.98
N PHE A 178 1.54 5.25 18.28
CA PHE A 178 0.60 4.33 18.90
C PHE A 178 1.32 3.09 19.43
N ASN A 179 2.23 2.51 18.64
CA ASN A 179 2.99 1.33 19.04
C ASN A 179 3.89 1.60 20.26
N HIS A 180 4.55 2.76 20.28
CA HIS A 180 5.38 3.16 21.41
C HIS A 180 4.55 3.29 22.71
N GLN A 181 3.35 3.86 22.60
CA GLN A 181 2.50 4.15 23.76
C GLN A 181 1.76 2.91 24.28
N TYR A 182 1.27 2.05 23.38
CA TYR A 182 0.32 0.97 23.72
C TYR A 182 0.83 -0.45 23.42
N GLY A 183 1.99 -0.60 22.77
CA GLY A 183 2.57 -1.89 22.38
C GLY A 183 2.55 -2.10 20.86
N GLU A 184 3.31 -3.07 20.34
CA GLU A 184 3.39 -3.32 18.89
C GLU A 184 2.08 -3.88 18.33
N HIS A 185 1.29 -3.04 17.66
CA HIS A 185 0.01 -3.40 17.03
C HIS A 185 -0.01 -3.14 15.53
N PHE A 186 0.67 -2.08 15.08
CA PHE A 186 0.64 -1.65 13.69
C PHE A 186 1.92 -1.96 12.91
N THR A 187 1.75 -2.45 11.69
CA THR A 187 2.79 -2.45 10.65
C THR A 187 3.01 -1.02 10.17
N LEU A 188 4.27 -0.64 9.93
CA LEU A 188 4.59 0.66 9.33
C LEU A 188 4.43 0.55 7.81
N PRO A 189 3.46 1.25 7.18
CA PRO A 189 3.25 1.16 5.75
C PRO A 189 4.39 1.83 4.98
N ASP A 190 4.69 1.35 3.78
CA ASP A 190 5.56 2.07 2.84
C ASP A 190 4.75 2.57 1.63
N ALA A 191 5.13 3.74 1.13
CA ALA A 191 4.61 4.23 -0.14
C ALA A 191 5.18 3.38 -1.28
N GLU A 192 4.31 2.93 -2.18
CA GLU A 192 4.70 2.33 -3.44
C GLU A 192 4.44 3.33 -4.56
N ILE A 193 5.51 3.87 -5.12
CA ILE A 193 5.44 4.85 -6.21
C ILE A 193 5.60 4.06 -7.50
N ASP A 194 4.57 4.07 -8.35
CA ASP A 194 4.69 3.49 -9.68
C ASP A 194 5.32 4.52 -10.64
N ASP A 195 6.63 4.45 -10.76
CA ASP A 195 7.41 5.29 -11.68
C ASP A 195 7.08 5.03 -13.17
N ALA A 196 6.45 3.88 -13.48
CA ALA A 196 6.05 3.50 -14.84
C ALA A 196 4.68 4.05 -15.27
N VAL A 197 3.95 4.73 -14.38
CA VAL A 197 2.68 5.37 -14.72
C VAL A 197 2.92 6.62 -15.57
N ALA A 198 2.86 6.43 -16.89
CA ALA A 198 2.83 7.53 -17.84
C ALA A 198 1.57 8.39 -17.60
N THR A 199 1.77 9.69 -17.38
CA THR A 199 0.66 10.64 -17.35
C THR A 199 0.11 10.78 -18.77
N LEU A 200 -1.12 10.33 -18.98
CA LEU A 200 -1.77 10.42 -20.28
C LEU A 200 -2.11 11.89 -20.62
N PRO A 201 -1.74 12.41 -21.81
CA PRO A 201 -2.17 13.73 -22.23
C PRO A 201 -3.67 13.74 -22.57
N GLY A 202 -4.30 14.90 -22.38
CA GLY A 202 -5.69 15.18 -22.71
C GLY A 202 -5.86 15.71 -24.12
N LEU A 203 -7.07 16.18 -24.42
CA LEU A 203 -7.47 16.70 -25.74
C LEU A 203 -6.61 17.87 -26.23
N ASP A 204 -6.01 18.61 -25.31
CA ASP A 204 -5.21 19.82 -25.56
C ASP A 204 -3.69 19.60 -25.37
N GLY A 205 -3.25 18.36 -25.19
CA GLY A 205 -1.85 17.98 -24.97
C GLY A 205 -1.33 18.17 -23.54
N ARG A 206 -2.06 18.86 -22.65
CA ARG A 206 -1.72 18.91 -21.21
C ARG A 206 -2.10 17.59 -20.55
N LYS A 207 -1.68 17.34 -19.30
CA LYS A 207 -2.14 16.19 -18.50
C LYS A 207 -3.67 16.07 -18.56
N MET A 208 -4.19 14.87 -18.83
CA MET A 208 -5.63 14.62 -18.80
C MET A 208 -6.17 14.81 -17.38
N SER A 209 -7.04 15.80 -17.19
CA SER A 209 -7.63 16.14 -15.88
C SER A 209 -9.01 16.77 -16.03
N LYS A 210 -9.95 16.39 -15.15
CA LYS A 210 -11.29 16.99 -15.06
C LYS A 210 -11.23 18.50 -14.88
N SER A 211 -10.27 19.00 -14.10
CA SER A 211 -10.09 20.43 -13.83
C SER A 211 -9.72 21.26 -15.06
N TYR A 212 -9.14 20.63 -16.09
CA TYR A 212 -8.78 21.28 -17.34
C TYR A 212 -9.87 21.13 -18.42
N GLY A 213 -10.91 20.32 -18.17
CA GLY A 213 -11.96 20.05 -19.16
C GLY A 213 -11.45 19.30 -20.40
N ASN A 214 -10.28 18.63 -20.32
CA ASN A 214 -9.59 18.03 -21.46
C ASN A 214 -9.65 16.48 -21.46
N THR A 215 -10.66 15.90 -20.80
CA THR A 215 -10.77 14.45 -20.56
C THR A 215 -11.58 13.72 -21.63
N ILE A 216 -11.24 12.45 -21.85
CA ILE A 216 -12.07 11.49 -22.58
C ILE A 216 -12.67 10.51 -21.54
N PRO A 217 -14.00 10.51 -21.29
CA PRO A 217 -14.63 9.57 -20.37
C PRO A 217 -14.35 8.13 -20.77
N LEU A 218 -14.07 7.26 -19.78
CA LEU A 218 -13.64 5.89 -20.03
C LEU A 218 -14.70 5.08 -20.78
N PHE A 219 -15.96 5.19 -20.38
CA PHE A 219 -17.07 4.43 -20.96
C PHE A 219 -17.96 5.29 -21.86
N ALA A 220 -17.39 6.30 -22.53
CA ALA A 220 -18.12 7.08 -23.52
C ALA A 220 -18.70 6.16 -24.62
N PRO A 221 -19.97 6.34 -25.04
CA PRO A 221 -20.51 5.65 -26.19
C PRO A 221 -19.62 5.83 -27.43
N ARG A 222 -19.59 4.83 -28.33
CA ARG A 222 -18.65 4.78 -29.47
C ARG A 222 -18.64 6.09 -30.28
N GLY A 223 -19.81 6.65 -30.57
CA GLY A 223 -19.92 7.93 -31.29
C GLY A 223 -19.39 9.14 -30.52
N GLN A 224 -19.53 9.17 -29.19
CA GLN A 224 -18.95 10.23 -28.36
C GLN A 224 -17.43 10.09 -28.27
N LEU A 225 -16.92 8.87 -28.10
CA LEU A 225 -15.48 8.58 -28.12
C LEU A 225 -14.85 9.06 -29.44
N GLN A 226 -15.47 8.72 -30.58
CA GLN A 226 -15.00 9.16 -31.90
C GLN A 226 -14.94 10.69 -32.00
N LYS A 227 -16.00 11.39 -31.59
CA LYS A 227 -16.05 12.87 -31.60
C LYS A 227 -14.97 13.49 -30.71
N GLN A 228 -14.73 12.94 -29.52
CA GLN A 228 -13.70 13.46 -28.63
C GLN A 228 -12.30 13.22 -29.17
N ILE A 229 -12.02 12.03 -29.71
CA ILE A 229 -10.73 11.76 -30.36
C ILE A 229 -10.53 12.67 -31.58
N ALA A 230 -11.60 12.94 -32.34
CA ALA A 230 -11.55 13.88 -33.46
C ALA A 230 -11.13 15.31 -33.02
N SER A 231 -11.48 15.71 -31.79
CA SER A 231 -11.15 17.02 -31.20
C SER A 231 -9.74 17.17 -30.63
N ILE A 232 -8.93 16.10 -30.60
CA ILE A 232 -7.54 16.18 -30.13
C ILE A 232 -6.77 17.21 -30.97
N VAL A 233 -6.10 18.15 -30.30
CA VAL A 233 -5.31 19.19 -30.95
C VAL A 233 -4.10 18.56 -31.64
N THR A 234 -3.92 18.91 -32.91
CA THR A 234 -2.79 18.52 -33.77
C THR A 234 -2.23 19.79 -34.43
N ASP A 235 -1.11 19.67 -35.14
CA ASP A 235 -0.57 20.79 -35.93
C ASP A 235 -1.26 20.95 -37.30
N SER A 236 -0.77 21.91 -38.09
CA SER A 236 -1.32 22.28 -39.41
C SER A 236 -0.70 21.52 -40.59
N ARG A 237 0.13 20.49 -40.36
CA ARG A 237 0.77 19.73 -41.45
C ARG A 237 -0.27 19.00 -42.30
N ALA A 238 -0.10 19.06 -43.62
CA ALA A 238 -0.99 18.44 -44.59
C ALA A 238 -0.79 16.91 -44.68
N PRO A 239 -1.74 16.15 -45.24
CA PRO A 239 -1.49 14.77 -45.68
C PRO A 239 -0.33 14.73 -46.70
N GLY A 240 0.57 13.76 -46.54
CA GLY A 240 1.83 13.65 -47.29
C GLY A 240 3.03 14.32 -46.62
N GLU A 241 2.82 15.23 -45.66
CA GLU A 241 3.91 15.84 -44.89
C GLU A 241 4.29 14.98 -43.66
N PRO A 242 5.57 14.62 -43.47
CA PRO A 242 6.03 13.84 -42.33
C PRO A 242 5.69 14.47 -40.97
N LYS A 243 5.32 13.63 -40.01
CA LYS A 243 4.84 14.02 -38.67
C LYS A 243 5.77 13.55 -37.56
N ASP A 244 5.95 14.40 -36.55
CA ASP A 244 6.75 14.05 -35.37
C ASP A 244 5.94 13.24 -34.38
N THR A 245 6.59 12.25 -33.77
CA THR A 245 5.99 11.47 -32.67
C THR A 245 6.27 12.11 -31.31
N GLU A 246 7.42 12.78 -31.18
CA GLU A 246 7.78 13.54 -29.98
C GLU A 246 6.85 14.75 -29.82
N GLY A 247 6.35 14.97 -28.59
CA GLY A 247 5.39 16.03 -28.31
C GLY A 247 3.97 15.81 -28.85
N SER A 248 3.71 14.76 -29.65
CA SER A 248 2.37 14.46 -30.15
C SER A 248 1.51 13.80 -29.08
N ALA A 249 0.50 14.52 -28.60
CA ALA A 249 -0.49 13.98 -27.68
C ALA A 249 -1.23 12.76 -28.28
N LEU A 250 -1.57 12.83 -29.57
CA LEU A 250 -2.24 11.73 -30.27
C LEU A 250 -1.38 10.47 -30.28
N PHE A 251 -0.09 10.60 -30.58
CA PHE A 251 0.84 9.47 -30.60
C PHE A 251 1.05 8.88 -29.20
N GLN A 252 1.21 9.73 -28.18
CA GLN A 252 1.35 9.29 -26.78
C GLN A 252 0.11 8.56 -26.28
N ILE A 253 -1.09 9.06 -26.60
CA ILE A 253 -2.33 8.35 -26.25
C ILE A 253 -2.37 7.02 -27.00
N TYR A 254 -2.06 6.97 -28.29
CA TYR A 254 -2.04 5.72 -29.05
C TYR A 254 -1.13 4.68 -28.41
N GLN A 255 0.12 5.06 -28.11
CA GLN A 255 1.11 4.19 -27.48
C GLN A 255 0.64 3.62 -26.14
N ALA A 256 -0.14 4.36 -25.37
CA ALA A 256 -0.65 3.89 -24.08
C ALA A 256 -1.67 2.73 -24.19
N PHE A 257 -2.29 2.55 -25.35
CA PHE A 257 -3.20 1.45 -25.63
C PHE A 257 -2.55 0.41 -26.56
N ALA A 258 -1.71 0.83 -27.50
CA ALA A 258 -1.12 -0.02 -28.52
C ALA A 258 -0.03 -0.96 -28.01
N THR A 259 0.16 -2.07 -28.72
CA THR A 259 1.38 -2.88 -28.58
C THR A 259 2.60 -2.15 -29.15
N ALA A 260 3.81 -2.68 -28.89
CA ALA A 260 5.04 -2.14 -29.46
C ALA A 260 5.03 -2.15 -31.00
N GLU A 261 4.46 -3.21 -31.59
CA GLU A 261 4.31 -3.35 -33.04
C GLU A 261 3.32 -2.32 -33.61
N GLU A 262 2.11 -2.24 -33.04
CA GLU A 262 1.10 -1.25 -33.43
C GLU A 262 1.66 0.18 -33.33
N THR A 263 2.42 0.47 -32.27
CA THR A 263 3.08 1.77 -32.06
C THR A 263 4.09 2.08 -33.16
N GLU A 264 4.90 1.09 -33.57
CA GLU A 264 5.84 1.24 -34.67
C GLU A 264 5.12 1.44 -36.02
N THR A 265 4.00 0.76 -36.25
CA THR A 265 3.17 0.99 -37.43
C THR A 265 2.70 2.44 -37.51
N LEU A 266 2.18 3.01 -36.42
CA LEU A 266 1.76 4.41 -36.41
C LEU A 266 2.96 5.36 -36.59
N ARG A 267 4.12 5.04 -36.01
CA ARG A 267 5.35 5.83 -36.17
C ARG A 267 5.79 5.90 -37.63
N LYS A 268 5.78 4.77 -38.34
CA LYS A 268 6.06 4.73 -39.78
C LYS A 268 5.04 5.53 -40.58
N ALA A 269 3.75 5.35 -40.29
CA ALA A 269 2.70 6.12 -40.95
C ALA A 269 2.86 7.64 -40.74
N TYR A 270 3.29 8.07 -39.55
CA TYR A 270 3.66 9.46 -39.27
C TYR A 270 4.81 9.94 -40.16
N ALA A 271 5.90 9.16 -40.26
CA ALA A 271 7.05 9.49 -41.10
C ALA A 271 6.72 9.53 -42.59
N GLU A 272 5.80 8.67 -43.05
CA GLU A 272 5.28 8.62 -44.42
C GLU A 272 4.21 9.69 -44.72
N GLY A 273 3.79 10.45 -43.70
CA GLY A 273 2.93 11.62 -43.86
C GLY A 273 1.42 11.36 -43.76
N ILE A 274 0.97 10.34 -43.03
CA ILE A 274 -0.46 10.05 -42.75
C ILE A 274 -1.27 11.32 -42.43
N GLY A 275 -2.49 11.46 -42.95
CA GLY A 275 -3.37 12.57 -42.60
C GLY A 275 -3.80 12.54 -41.13
N TRP A 276 -4.00 13.70 -40.49
CA TRP A 276 -4.44 13.76 -39.09
C TRP A 276 -5.80 13.08 -38.85
N GLY A 277 -6.71 13.13 -39.82
CA GLY A 277 -8.00 12.42 -39.76
C GLY A 277 -7.82 10.91 -39.67
N ASP A 278 -6.94 10.35 -40.51
CA ASP A 278 -6.67 8.91 -40.52
C ASP A 278 -5.94 8.47 -39.26
N ALA A 279 -4.97 9.25 -38.78
CA ALA A 279 -4.29 8.99 -37.51
C ALA A 279 -5.26 9.00 -36.31
N LYS A 280 -6.22 9.95 -36.29
CA LYS A 280 -7.30 10.01 -35.28
C LYS A 280 -8.22 8.80 -35.40
N GLN A 281 -8.53 8.34 -36.61
CA GLN A 281 -9.33 7.13 -36.82
C GLN A 281 -8.61 5.87 -36.32
N MET A 282 -7.30 5.75 -36.56
CA MET A 282 -6.50 4.65 -36.02
C MET A 282 -6.52 4.63 -34.48
N LEU A 283 -6.38 5.81 -33.84
CA LEU A 283 -6.47 5.95 -32.39
C LEU A 283 -7.84 5.54 -31.86
N PHE A 284 -8.90 6.02 -32.50
CA PHE A 284 -10.27 5.68 -32.15
C PHE A 284 -10.52 4.17 -32.19
N GLU A 285 -10.18 3.49 -33.28
CA GLU A 285 -10.41 2.05 -33.38
C GLU A 285 -9.56 1.26 -32.38
N ARG A 286 -8.33 1.72 -32.08
CA ARG A 286 -7.50 1.04 -31.08
C ARG A 286 -8.06 1.19 -29.67
N ILE A 287 -8.49 2.37 -29.27
CA ILE A 287 -9.10 2.58 -27.95
C ILE A 287 -10.43 1.83 -27.85
N ASP A 288 -11.29 1.94 -28.87
CA ASP A 288 -12.60 1.28 -28.84
C ASP A 288 -12.47 -0.25 -28.79
N ARG A 289 -11.49 -0.85 -29.48
CA ARG A 289 -11.22 -2.29 -29.39
C ARG A 289 -10.96 -2.77 -27.96
N GLU A 290 -10.25 -1.98 -27.16
CA GLU A 290 -9.94 -2.34 -25.76
C GLU A 290 -11.08 -1.98 -24.81
N VAL A 291 -11.72 -0.83 -25.03
CA VAL A 291 -12.73 -0.28 -24.11
C VAL A 291 -14.11 -0.85 -24.35
N ALA A 292 -14.48 -1.24 -25.58
CA ALA A 292 -15.82 -1.75 -25.90
C ALA A 292 -16.27 -2.93 -25.02
N PRO A 293 -15.48 -4.00 -24.80
CA PRO A 293 -15.90 -5.08 -23.91
C PRO A 293 -16.06 -4.61 -22.46
N LEU A 294 -15.19 -3.71 -21.99
CA LEU A 294 -15.27 -3.13 -20.65
C LEU A 294 -16.53 -2.26 -20.51
N ARG A 295 -16.87 -1.49 -21.55
CA ARG A 295 -18.07 -0.65 -21.62
C ARG A 295 -19.34 -1.47 -21.54
N ALA A 296 -19.41 -2.59 -22.25
CA ALA A 296 -20.56 -3.50 -22.17
C ALA A 296 -20.78 -4.02 -20.74
N ARG A 297 -19.70 -4.45 -20.05
CA ARG A 297 -19.79 -4.88 -18.66
C ARG A 297 -20.15 -3.73 -17.70
N TYR A 298 -19.60 -2.54 -17.94
CA TYR A 298 -19.97 -1.35 -17.18
C TYR A 298 -21.46 -1.02 -17.31
N GLU A 299 -22.00 -1.03 -18.54
CA GLU A 299 -23.43 -0.77 -18.79
C GLU A 299 -24.33 -1.83 -18.15
N GLU A 300 -23.95 -3.11 -18.20
CA GLU A 300 -24.65 -4.19 -17.49
C GLU A 300 -24.73 -3.92 -15.98
N LEU A 301 -23.59 -3.59 -15.36
CA LEU A 301 -23.49 -3.28 -13.95
C LEU A 301 -24.29 -2.02 -13.56
N MET A 302 -24.24 -0.98 -14.38
CA MET A 302 -25.01 0.25 -14.16
C MET A 302 -26.53 0.03 -14.27
N ASN A 303 -26.97 -0.93 -15.10
CA ASN A 303 -28.37 -1.34 -15.21
C ASN A 303 -28.79 -2.31 -14.09
N ASN A 304 -27.84 -2.82 -13.30
CA ASN A 304 -28.09 -3.72 -12.16
C ASN A 304 -27.34 -3.26 -10.89
N PRO A 305 -27.67 -2.07 -10.32
CA PRO A 305 -26.96 -1.54 -9.16
C PRO A 305 -27.03 -2.45 -7.92
N ALA A 306 -28.05 -3.31 -7.82
CA ALA A 306 -28.18 -4.29 -6.74
C ALA A 306 -27.03 -5.34 -6.74
N GLU A 307 -26.49 -5.67 -7.91
CA GLU A 307 -25.32 -6.57 -7.99
C GLU A 307 -24.08 -5.91 -7.39
N ILE A 308 -23.85 -4.63 -7.71
CA ILE A 308 -22.73 -3.84 -7.15
C ILE A 308 -22.86 -3.75 -5.63
N GLU A 309 -24.06 -3.43 -5.14
CA GLU A 309 -24.35 -3.37 -3.69
C GLU A 309 -24.00 -4.68 -3.00
N ARG A 310 -24.46 -5.81 -3.55
CA ARG A 310 -24.17 -7.14 -3.01
C ARG A 310 -22.67 -7.43 -2.99
N ILE A 311 -21.94 -7.09 -4.06
CA ILE A 311 -20.48 -7.27 -4.13
C ILE A 311 -19.77 -6.47 -3.03
N LEU A 312 -20.13 -5.19 -2.88
CA LEU A 312 -19.53 -4.31 -1.88
C LEU A 312 -19.82 -4.78 -0.45
N LEU A 313 -21.04 -5.24 -0.17
CA LEU A 313 -21.40 -5.77 1.16
C LEU A 313 -20.66 -7.08 1.48
N VAL A 314 -20.45 -7.96 0.49
CA VAL A 314 -19.63 -9.16 0.67
C VAL A 314 -18.18 -8.78 0.98
N GLY A 315 -17.61 -7.81 0.26
CA GLY A 315 -16.27 -7.32 0.53
C GLY A 315 -16.15 -6.59 1.87
N ALA A 316 -17.19 -5.85 2.28
CA ALA A 316 -17.25 -5.25 3.60
C ALA A 316 -17.25 -6.32 4.70
N GLU A 317 -17.97 -7.43 4.54
CA GLU A 317 -17.92 -8.51 5.51
C GLU A 317 -16.55 -9.21 5.55
N LYS A 318 -15.86 -9.35 4.41
CA LYS A 318 -14.45 -9.80 4.37
C LYS A 318 -13.55 -8.85 5.18
N ALA A 319 -13.68 -7.55 4.97
CA ALA A 319 -12.95 -6.53 5.71
C ALA A 319 -13.27 -6.56 7.21
N ARG A 320 -14.55 -6.71 7.59
CA ARG A 320 -14.99 -6.70 9.00
C ARG A 320 -14.59 -7.94 9.78
N LYS A 321 -14.38 -9.08 9.12
CA LYS A 321 -13.76 -10.25 9.74
C LYS A 321 -12.33 -9.97 10.22
N LEU A 322 -11.63 -9.02 9.59
CA LEU A 322 -10.30 -8.57 10.03
C LEU A 322 -10.40 -7.40 11.01
N SER A 323 -11.22 -6.38 10.71
CA SER A 323 -11.27 -5.15 11.48
C SER A 323 -11.88 -5.32 12.88
N ARG A 324 -12.97 -6.10 13.03
CA ARG A 324 -13.66 -6.27 14.33
C ARG A 324 -12.77 -6.86 15.43
N PRO A 325 -12.10 -8.01 15.23
CA PRO A 325 -11.21 -8.56 16.26
C PRO A 325 -10.03 -7.64 16.52
N PHE A 326 -9.45 -7.02 15.48
CA PHE A 326 -8.34 -6.10 15.65
C PHE A 326 -8.75 -4.83 16.43
N MET A 327 -9.91 -4.26 16.15
CA MET A 327 -10.46 -3.13 16.91
C MET A 327 -10.71 -3.51 18.37
N THR A 328 -11.11 -4.75 18.65
CA THR A 328 -11.25 -5.25 20.03
C THR A 328 -9.90 -5.27 20.77
N GLU A 329 -8.84 -5.71 20.10
CA GLU A 329 -7.47 -5.66 20.63
C GLU A 329 -7.02 -4.22 20.90
N LEU A 330 -7.20 -3.33 19.94
CA LEU A 330 -6.82 -1.92 20.07
C LEU A 330 -7.61 -1.22 21.18
N ARG A 331 -8.91 -1.47 21.30
CA ARG A 331 -9.75 -1.00 22.41
C ARG A 331 -9.18 -1.45 23.75
N HIS A 332 -8.77 -2.71 23.87
CA HIS A 332 -8.14 -3.21 25.08
C HIS A 332 -6.81 -2.50 25.37
N ALA A 333 -5.98 -2.28 24.35
CA ALA A 333 -4.67 -1.62 24.47
C ALA A 333 -4.80 -0.16 24.98
N VAL A 334 -5.83 0.56 24.54
CA VAL A 334 -6.13 1.92 25.02
C VAL A 334 -6.96 1.95 26.31
N GLY A 335 -7.23 0.79 26.92
CA GLY A 335 -7.93 0.67 28.21
C GLY A 335 -9.46 0.67 28.14
N LEU A 336 -10.07 0.62 26.95
CA LEU A 336 -11.52 0.53 26.74
C LEU A 336 -11.99 -0.92 26.80
N ARG A 337 -12.11 -1.44 28.02
CA ARG A 337 -12.44 -2.86 28.31
C ARG A 337 -13.54 -3.01 29.34
N ASN A 338 -14.01 -4.25 29.52
CA ASN A 338 -15.07 -4.58 30.46
C ASN A 338 -14.68 -4.17 31.89
N LEU A 339 -15.54 -3.41 32.57
CA LEU A 339 -15.31 -2.90 33.94
C LEU A 339 -15.36 -4.00 35.01
N ALA A 340 -16.02 -5.13 34.71
CA ALA A 340 -16.08 -6.30 35.58
C ALA A 340 -14.88 -7.24 35.39
N ALA A 341 -14.10 -7.06 34.32
CA ALA A 341 -12.77 -7.66 34.29
C ALA A 341 -12.00 -7.01 35.45
N GLY A 342 -11.76 -7.78 36.51
CA GLY A 342 -11.08 -7.29 37.72
C GLY A 342 -9.81 -6.55 37.34
N ARG A 343 -9.35 -5.61 38.19
CA ARG A 343 -8.12 -4.84 37.95
C ARG A 343 -7.01 -5.78 37.49
N ASP A 344 -6.83 -5.88 36.17
CA ASP A 344 -5.60 -6.40 35.60
C ASP A 344 -4.55 -5.54 36.26
N LYS A 345 -3.75 -6.15 37.13
CA LYS A 345 -2.58 -5.47 37.68
C LYS A 345 -1.82 -5.06 36.43
N GLY A 346 -1.86 -3.76 36.12
CA GLY A 346 -1.16 -3.16 35.01
C GLY A 346 0.33 -3.35 35.21
N GLY A 347 0.81 -4.57 35.05
CA GLY A 347 2.08 -4.78 34.43
C GLY A 347 1.86 -4.23 33.03
N ALA A 348 2.35 -3.03 32.79
CA ALA A 348 2.92 -2.75 31.49
C ALA A 348 3.58 -4.06 31.05
N ARG A 349 3.15 -4.64 29.93
CA ARG A 349 4.09 -5.43 29.15
C ARG A 349 5.21 -4.42 28.92
N LYS A 350 6.24 -4.46 29.79
CA LYS A 350 7.51 -3.81 29.50
C LYS A 350 7.75 -4.18 28.06
N ALA A 351 7.88 -3.18 27.19
CA ALA A 351 8.37 -3.39 25.83
C ALA A 351 9.39 -4.51 25.95
N ALA A 352 9.12 -5.65 25.30
CA ALA A 352 9.98 -6.80 25.43
C ALA A 352 11.37 -6.24 25.10
N LYS A 353 12.23 -6.12 26.11
CA LYS A 353 13.64 -5.86 25.86
C LYS A 353 13.97 -6.99 24.93
N VAL A 354 14.31 -6.68 23.67
CA VAL A 354 14.77 -7.68 22.73
C VAL A 354 15.90 -8.38 23.46
N ALA A 355 15.61 -9.54 24.02
CA ALA A 355 16.56 -10.24 24.85
C ALA A 355 17.60 -10.71 23.84
N LYS A 356 18.85 -10.33 24.05
CA LYS A 356 19.90 -10.77 23.14
C LYS A 356 20.06 -12.28 23.31
N PRO A 357 20.40 -13.02 22.24
CA PRO A 357 20.85 -14.39 22.40
C PRO A 357 21.96 -14.47 23.44
N SER A 358 22.04 -15.57 24.17
CA SER A 358 22.98 -15.67 25.29
C SER A 358 23.47 -17.09 25.53
N PHE A 359 24.69 -17.23 26.03
CA PHE A 359 25.23 -18.50 26.48
C PHE A 359 24.92 -18.73 27.96
N LYS A 360 24.46 -19.94 28.28
CA LYS A 360 24.33 -20.40 29.67
C LYS A 360 25.19 -21.62 29.89
N GLN A 361 26.16 -21.51 30.78
CA GLN A 361 26.97 -22.61 31.26
C GLN A 361 26.33 -23.26 32.50
N TYR A 362 26.40 -24.57 32.61
CA TYR A 362 25.85 -25.34 33.74
C TYR A 362 26.65 -26.62 33.97
N ARG A 363 26.42 -27.27 35.12
CA ARG A 363 27.03 -28.54 35.50
C ARG A 363 25.95 -29.57 35.72
N GLU A 364 26.08 -30.75 35.13
CA GLU A 364 25.12 -31.83 35.28
C GLU A 364 25.52 -32.79 36.42
N ARG A 365 24.61 -33.70 36.75
CA ARG A 365 24.78 -34.69 37.83
C ARG A 365 25.91 -35.69 37.58
N ASP A 366 26.34 -35.84 36.33
CA ASP A 366 27.52 -36.62 35.92
C ASP A 366 28.85 -35.94 36.28
N GLY A 367 28.81 -34.70 36.78
CA GLY A 367 29.98 -33.95 37.20
C GLY A 367 30.67 -33.18 36.09
N LEU A 368 30.20 -33.27 34.83
CA LEU A 368 30.73 -32.57 33.66
C LEU A 368 30.07 -31.20 33.46
N PHE A 369 30.72 -30.36 32.66
CA PHE A 369 30.30 -28.98 32.38
C PHE A 369 29.72 -28.86 30.98
N TYR A 370 28.64 -28.11 30.84
CA TYR A 370 27.88 -27.97 29.61
C TYR A 370 27.60 -26.50 29.34
N PHE A 371 27.29 -26.17 28.09
CA PHE A 371 26.69 -24.90 27.75
C PHE A 371 25.55 -25.06 26.74
N LYS A 372 24.70 -24.05 26.70
CA LYS A 372 23.71 -23.89 25.63
C LYS A 372 23.66 -22.46 25.13
N LEU A 373 23.44 -22.31 23.82
CA LEU A 373 23.09 -21.03 23.20
C LEU A 373 21.57 -20.91 23.23
N LEU A 374 21.07 -19.80 23.75
CA LEU A 374 19.66 -19.49 23.81
C LEU A 374 19.34 -18.35 22.85
N ASP A 375 18.17 -18.43 22.21
CA ASP A 375 17.61 -17.33 21.41
C ASP A 375 17.11 -16.18 22.32
N ALA A 376 16.55 -15.16 21.67
CA ALA A 376 15.97 -14.00 22.35
C ALA A 376 14.79 -14.34 23.30
N ASN A 377 14.15 -15.49 23.11
CA ASN A 377 13.02 -15.95 23.90
C ASN A 377 13.42 -17.00 24.96
N GLY A 378 14.70 -17.36 25.04
CA GLY A 378 15.23 -18.37 25.96
C GLY A 378 15.12 -19.81 25.46
N ALA A 379 14.75 -20.03 24.19
CA ALA A 379 14.73 -21.33 23.55
C ALA A 379 16.16 -21.78 23.20
N ALA A 380 16.48 -23.06 23.38
CA ALA A 380 17.80 -23.59 23.11
C ALA A 380 18.01 -23.77 21.59
N LEU A 381 19.03 -23.09 21.06
CA LEU A 381 19.45 -23.19 19.66
C LEU A 381 20.61 -24.16 19.47
N LEU A 382 21.44 -24.33 20.50
CA LEU A 382 22.62 -25.18 20.49
C LEU A 382 22.87 -25.71 21.89
N GLN A 383 23.28 -26.97 21.99
CA GLN A 383 23.74 -27.59 23.23
C GLN A 383 25.09 -28.27 23.02
N SER A 384 25.98 -28.11 24.00
CA SER A 384 27.27 -28.77 24.00
C SER A 384 27.19 -30.19 24.56
N ARG A 385 28.20 -31.00 24.25
CA ARG A 385 28.53 -32.20 25.03
C ARG A 385 29.28 -31.81 26.31
N GLY A 386 29.51 -32.80 27.18
CA GLY A 386 30.14 -32.59 28.48
C GLY A 386 31.64 -32.30 28.36
N PHE A 387 32.10 -31.26 29.05
CA PHE A 387 33.49 -30.87 29.21
C PHE A 387 34.01 -31.27 30.59
N ALA A 388 35.31 -31.59 30.69
CA ALA A 388 35.94 -32.00 31.94
C ALA A 388 36.09 -30.84 32.93
N SER A 389 36.16 -29.60 32.43
CA SER A 389 36.33 -28.40 33.25
C SER A 389 35.47 -27.23 32.74
N PRO A 390 35.09 -26.28 33.62
CA PRO A 390 34.35 -25.09 33.19
C PRO A 390 35.20 -24.17 32.30
N GLN A 391 36.53 -24.23 32.41
CA GLN A 391 37.46 -23.47 31.57
C GLN A 391 37.45 -23.98 30.12
N GLU A 392 37.35 -25.28 29.89
CA GLU A 392 37.23 -25.86 28.54
C GLU A 392 35.91 -25.47 27.87
N ALA A 393 34.80 -25.60 28.57
CA ALA A 393 33.50 -25.14 28.10
C ALA A 393 33.50 -23.62 27.82
N GLY A 394 34.17 -22.82 28.67
CA GLY A 394 34.35 -21.38 28.45
C GLY A 394 35.18 -21.05 27.19
N ARG A 395 36.23 -21.84 26.90
CA ARG A 395 37.02 -21.68 25.67
C ARG A 395 36.22 -22.01 24.42
N ALA A 396 35.41 -23.07 24.46
CA ALA A 396 34.53 -23.43 23.35
C ALA A 396 33.49 -22.32 23.07
N ILE A 397 32.90 -21.72 24.11
CA ILE A 397 32.02 -20.54 23.97
C ILE A 397 32.76 -19.36 23.34
N ALA A 398 33.99 -19.07 23.79
CA ALA A 398 34.79 -17.97 23.25
C ALA A 398 35.11 -18.19 21.76
N THR A 399 35.44 -19.42 21.36
CA THR A 399 35.66 -19.79 19.95
C THR A 399 34.39 -19.60 19.13
N LEU A 400 33.21 -20.01 19.63
CA LEU A 400 31.92 -19.80 18.97
C LEU A 400 31.59 -18.30 18.79
N GLN A 401 31.89 -17.47 19.78
CA GLN A 401 31.67 -16.03 19.71
C GLN A 401 32.62 -15.32 18.75
N GLN A 402 33.88 -15.77 18.65
CA GLN A 402 34.91 -15.14 17.81
C GLN A 402 34.81 -15.58 16.34
N GLN A 403 34.59 -16.87 16.09
CA GLN A 403 34.64 -17.45 14.74
C GLN A 403 33.24 -17.74 14.15
N ARG A 404 32.17 -17.51 14.92
CA ARG A 404 30.76 -17.54 14.48
C ARG A 404 30.43 -18.87 13.78
N GLY A 405 29.77 -18.84 12.62
CA GLY A 405 29.39 -20.04 11.86
C GLY A 405 30.53 -20.99 11.54
N ALA A 406 31.76 -20.49 11.39
CA ALA A 406 32.92 -21.35 11.14
C ALA A 406 33.27 -22.27 12.34
N ALA A 407 33.01 -21.80 13.58
CA ALA A 407 33.24 -22.60 14.78
C ALA A 407 32.20 -23.71 15.00
N LEU A 408 31.00 -23.60 14.41
CA LEU A 408 29.98 -24.65 14.50
C LEU A 408 30.47 -25.94 13.82
N THR A 409 31.16 -25.81 12.69
CA THR A 409 31.79 -26.94 12.01
C THR A 409 33.04 -27.42 12.75
N ALA A 410 33.88 -26.51 13.24
CA ALA A 410 35.14 -26.86 13.90
C ALA A 410 34.94 -27.55 15.26
N LEU A 411 33.82 -27.28 15.94
CA LEU A 411 33.48 -27.85 17.25
C LEU A 411 32.37 -28.91 17.17
N ALA A 412 32.06 -29.43 15.97
CA ALA A 412 30.94 -30.37 15.77
C ALA A 412 31.00 -31.59 16.70
N ASP A 413 32.19 -32.13 16.97
CA ASP A 413 32.38 -33.30 17.86
C ASP A 413 32.11 -32.99 19.34
N GLN A 414 32.12 -31.71 19.71
CA GLN A 414 31.89 -31.19 21.06
C GLN A 414 30.46 -30.66 21.24
N LEU A 415 29.62 -30.74 20.21
CA LEU A 415 28.24 -30.28 20.20
C LEU A 415 27.27 -31.46 20.03
N GLU A 416 26.05 -31.32 20.54
CA GLU A 416 24.98 -32.25 20.19
C GLU A 416 24.60 -32.08 18.72
N PRO A 417 24.17 -33.14 18.01
CA PRO A 417 23.73 -33.03 16.62
C PRO A 417 22.61 -32.00 16.46
N ILE A 418 22.73 -31.13 15.46
CA ILE A 418 21.82 -30.01 15.21
C ILE A 418 21.13 -30.23 13.86
N GLY A 419 19.82 -29.99 13.78
CA GLY A 419 19.10 -29.99 12.52
C GLY A 419 19.46 -28.77 11.64
N THR A 420 19.06 -28.82 10.37
CA THR A 420 19.43 -27.76 9.40
C THR A 420 18.77 -26.42 9.72
N GLU A 421 17.57 -26.42 10.31
CA GLU A 421 16.86 -25.20 10.72
C GLU A 421 17.47 -24.58 11.98
N GLU A 422 17.83 -25.40 12.98
CA GLU A 422 18.46 -24.93 14.21
C GLU A 422 19.89 -24.43 13.96
N LEU A 423 20.61 -24.99 12.98
CA LEU A 423 21.94 -24.52 12.57
C LEU A 423 21.89 -23.09 12.02
N SER A 424 20.89 -22.79 11.17
CA SER A 424 20.70 -21.44 10.63
C SER A 424 20.36 -20.44 11.73
N ALA A 425 19.49 -20.82 12.68
CA ALA A 425 19.13 -19.98 13.81
C ALA A 425 20.31 -19.76 14.78
N ALA A 426 21.11 -20.78 15.04
CA ALA A 426 22.34 -20.68 15.84
C ALA A 426 23.36 -19.75 15.19
N ASN A 427 23.55 -19.80 13.87
CA ASN A 427 24.47 -18.90 13.17
C ASN A 427 24.02 -17.43 13.28
N ALA A 428 22.73 -17.15 13.03
CA ALA A 428 22.17 -15.80 13.17
C ALA A 428 22.31 -15.26 14.62
N ALA A 429 22.14 -16.13 15.62
CA ALA A 429 22.33 -15.76 17.02
C ALA A 429 23.79 -15.43 17.37
N LEU A 430 24.77 -16.14 16.79
CA LEU A 430 26.19 -15.86 16.98
C LEU A 430 26.63 -14.56 16.29
N GLU A 431 26.05 -14.25 15.12
CA GLU A 431 26.27 -12.96 14.43
C GLU A 431 25.74 -11.79 15.28
N ALA A 432 24.52 -11.90 15.79
CA ALA A 432 23.91 -10.89 16.67
C ALA A 432 24.71 -10.67 17.97
N LEU A 433 25.29 -11.73 18.54
CA LEU A 433 26.18 -11.64 19.70
C LEU A 433 27.49 -10.90 19.38
N ALA A 434 28.05 -11.11 18.20
CA ALA A 434 29.30 -10.48 17.79
C ALA A 434 29.13 -8.98 17.49
N GLU A 435 28.04 -8.60 16.81
CA GLU A 435 27.71 -7.20 16.53
C GLU A 435 27.51 -6.39 17.83
N ALA A 436 26.87 -7.02 18.84
CA ALA A 436 26.71 -6.43 20.15
C ALA A 436 28.06 -6.22 20.88
N ALA A 437 29.02 -7.13 20.72
CA ALA A 437 30.35 -6.98 21.33
C ALA A 437 31.14 -5.81 20.70
N THR A 438 31.08 -5.64 19.38
CA THR A 438 31.74 -4.52 18.67
C THR A 438 31.15 -3.15 18.98
N ALA A 439 29.84 -3.08 19.24
CA ALA A 439 29.16 -1.84 19.64
C ALA A 439 29.54 -1.35 21.05
N THR A 440 30.08 -2.23 21.90
CA THR A 440 30.44 -1.92 23.30
C THR A 440 31.93 -1.54 23.45
N SER A 441 32.76 -1.84 22.45
CA SER A 441 34.20 -1.48 22.43
C SER A 441 34.51 -0.14 21.76
N GLY A 442 33.50 0.54 21.21
CA GLY A 442 33.62 1.82 20.52
C GLY A 442 33.05 3.03 21.28
N SER A 443 32.75 2.87 22.58
CA SER A 443 32.26 3.94 23.46
C SER A 443 33.32 4.36 24.47
#